data_AF-A0A1L8N1E6-F1
#
_entry.id   AF-A0A1L8N1E6-F1
#
_cell.length_a   1.000
_cell.length_b   1.000
_cell.length_c   1.000
_cell.angle_alpha   90.00
_cell.angle_beta   90.00
_cell.angle_gamma   90.00
#
_symmetry.space_group_name_H-M   'P 1'
#
loop_
_entity.id
_entity.type
_entity.pdbx_description
1 polymer ?
#
loop_
_entity_poly.entity_id
_entity_poly.type
_entity_poly.pdbx_seq_one_letter_code
_entity_poly.pdbx_strand_id
1 'polypeptide(L)'
;MEIKLNSKTSLQTIEEILDWNYFVSELTKVFRLNAFEQQQLKNSITAKIIAVIPFSADCKDANRTAIAHLCIYLTEIKGFQKYCAHISSDDKNLFKRLSLISNFEGGKQPIIEKGMNLLSYIMLEHYHETCEHDRKNDIYNPLNAGTWNYCLLKTSIEKEINNVYCPILDSLGYF
;
A
#
# COMPACT_ATOMS: atom_id res chain seq x y z
N MET A 1 19.44 -30.86 -29.65
CA MET A 1 19.77 -30.19 -28.38
C MET A 1 18.49 -29.51 -27.91
N GLU A 2 17.68 -30.24 -27.14
CA GLU A 2 16.39 -29.75 -26.65
C GLU A 2 16.62 -28.72 -25.55
N ILE A 3 16.13 -27.51 -25.77
CA ILE A 3 16.08 -26.47 -24.75
C ILE A 3 14.94 -26.87 -23.80
N LYS A 4 15.30 -27.42 -22.64
CA LYS A 4 14.35 -27.56 -21.53
C LYS A 4 13.99 -26.17 -21.01
N LEU A 5 12.84 -25.66 -21.44
CA LEU A 5 12.12 -24.63 -20.69
C LEU A 5 11.55 -25.26 -19.40
N ASN A 6 12.37 -25.30 -18.35
CA ASN A 6 11.92 -25.27 -16.96
C ASN A 6 12.10 -23.82 -16.50
N SER A 7 11.15 -23.14 -15.89
CA SER A 7 10.26 -23.61 -14.82
C SER A 7 8.94 -22.84 -14.85
N LYS A 8 7.83 -23.54 -14.62
CA LYS A 8 6.57 -22.94 -14.16
C LYS A 8 6.88 -22.14 -12.89
N THR A 9 6.85 -20.81 -12.98
CA THR A 9 6.87 -19.92 -11.82
C THR A 9 5.57 -20.18 -11.07
N SER A 10 5.62 -20.90 -9.95
CA SER A 10 4.45 -21.04 -9.08
C SER A 10 4.04 -19.64 -8.63
N LEU A 11 2.78 -19.27 -8.85
CA LEU A 11 2.22 -18.05 -8.28
C LEU A 11 2.33 -18.17 -6.76
N GLN A 12 3.24 -17.40 -6.15
CA GLN A 12 3.34 -17.36 -4.70
C GLN A 12 2.07 -16.68 -4.17
N THR A 13 1.44 -17.29 -3.16
CA THR A 13 0.27 -16.68 -2.49
C THR A 13 0.71 -15.91 -1.26
N ILE A 14 -0.16 -15.03 -0.76
CA ILE A 14 0.09 -14.26 0.47
C ILE A 14 0.30 -15.21 1.65
N GLU A 15 -0.49 -16.28 1.71
CA GLU A 15 -0.46 -17.29 2.77
C GLU A 15 0.85 -18.09 2.80
N GLU A 16 1.63 -18.10 1.71
CA GLU A 16 2.95 -18.75 1.68
C GLU A 16 4.03 -17.94 2.40
N ILE A 17 3.88 -16.62 2.50
CA ILE A 17 4.91 -15.73 3.06
C ILE A 17 4.50 -15.08 4.39
N LEU A 18 3.21 -14.99 4.68
CA LEU A 18 2.71 -14.47 5.94
C LEU A 18 1.40 -15.13 6.39
N ASP A 19 1.25 -15.31 7.71
CA ASP A 19 -0.04 -15.74 8.28
C ASP A 19 -0.98 -14.55 8.40
N TRP A 20 -1.67 -14.22 7.31
CA TRP A 20 -2.58 -13.08 7.25
C TRP A 20 -3.70 -13.16 8.31
N ASN A 21 -4.20 -14.36 8.60
CA ASN A 21 -5.26 -14.53 9.60
C ASN A 21 -4.75 -14.23 11.01
N TYR A 22 -3.49 -14.59 11.32
CA TYR A 22 -2.84 -14.20 12.57
C TYR A 22 -2.71 -12.69 12.71
N PHE A 23 -2.23 -11.99 11.68
CA PHE A 23 -2.16 -10.52 11.68
C PHE A 23 -3.53 -9.87 11.93
N VAL A 24 -4.56 -10.31 11.21
CA VAL A 24 -5.94 -9.83 11.42
C VAL A 24 -6.41 -10.10 12.85
N SER A 25 -6.09 -11.28 13.42
CA SER A 25 -6.44 -11.64 14.80
C SER A 25 -5.79 -10.71 15.82
N GLU A 26 -4.49 -10.46 15.71
CA GLU A 26 -3.75 -9.59 16.63
C GLU A 26 -4.24 -8.14 16.55
N LEU A 27 -4.42 -7.62 15.34
CA LEU A 27 -4.95 -6.27 15.14
C LEU A 27 -6.39 -6.13 15.65
N THR A 28 -7.21 -7.19 15.50
CA THR A 28 -8.57 -7.23 16.05
C THR A 28 -8.55 -7.09 17.57
N LYS A 29 -7.63 -7.76 18.27
CA LYS A 29 -7.49 -7.66 19.73
C LYS A 29 -7.05 -6.26 20.16
N VAL A 30 -6.02 -5.71 19.50
CA VAL A 30 -5.43 -4.40 19.85
C VAL A 30 -6.42 -3.26 19.60
N PHE A 31 -7.05 -3.24 18.43
CA PHE A 31 -7.97 -2.16 18.02
C PHE A 31 -9.45 -2.44 18.37
N ARG A 32 -9.72 -3.59 19.02
CA ARG A 32 -11.07 -4.05 19.39
C ARG A 32 -12.04 -3.99 18.21
N LEU A 33 -11.61 -4.54 17.06
CA LEU A 33 -12.41 -4.51 15.84
C LEU A 33 -13.67 -5.37 16.03
N ASN A 34 -14.81 -4.85 15.60
CA ASN A 34 -16.03 -5.66 15.51
C ASN A 34 -15.98 -6.60 14.29
N ALA A 35 -16.95 -7.50 14.18
CA ALA A 35 -16.97 -8.50 13.09
C ALA A 35 -16.99 -7.88 11.69
N PHE A 36 -17.65 -6.74 11.51
CA PHE A 36 -17.69 -6.03 10.24
C PHE A 36 -16.32 -5.40 9.92
N GLU A 37 -15.71 -4.70 10.87
CA GLU A 37 -14.38 -4.10 10.72
C GLU A 37 -13.29 -5.16 10.49
N GLN A 38 -13.38 -6.29 11.18
CA GLN A 38 -12.48 -7.42 10.97
C GLN A 38 -12.59 -7.96 9.54
N GLN A 39 -13.81 -8.09 9.02
CA GLN A 39 -14.03 -8.54 7.64
C GLN A 39 -13.54 -7.50 6.63
N GLN A 40 -13.72 -6.21 6.90
CA GLN A 40 -13.15 -5.14 6.07
C GLN A 40 -11.62 -5.21 6.05
N LEU A 41 -10.98 -5.34 7.21
CA LEU A 41 -9.52 -5.49 7.29
C LEU A 41 -9.07 -6.71 6.51
N LYS A 42 -9.69 -7.87 6.73
CA LYS A 42 -9.35 -9.14 6.07
C LYS A 42 -9.38 -9.04 4.54
N ASN A 43 -10.27 -8.21 3.99
CA ASN A 43 -10.44 -8.01 2.55
C ASN A 43 -9.71 -6.77 2.01
N SER A 44 -9.09 -5.96 2.86
CA SER A 44 -8.42 -4.73 2.45
C SER A 44 -7.16 -5.01 1.65
N ILE A 45 -7.16 -4.62 0.38
CA ILE A 45 -6.00 -4.74 -0.51
C ILE A 45 -4.87 -3.84 -0.01
N THR A 46 -5.17 -2.60 0.38
CA THR A 46 -4.18 -1.69 0.99
C THR A 46 -3.49 -2.32 2.18
N ALA A 47 -4.25 -2.90 3.11
CA ALA A 47 -3.67 -3.56 4.28
C ALA A 47 -2.79 -4.76 3.88
N LYS A 48 -3.24 -5.58 2.92
CA LYS A 48 -2.45 -6.70 2.40
C LYS A 48 -1.15 -6.24 1.75
N ILE A 49 -1.17 -5.18 0.94
CA ILE A 49 0.04 -4.61 0.34
C ILE A 49 1.01 -4.16 1.44
N ILE A 50 0.53 -3.38 2.42
CA ILE A 50 1.34 -2.93 3.57
C ILE A 50 1.99 -4.12 4.29
N ALA A 51 1.21 -5.18 4.52
CA ALA A 51 1.67 -6.38 5.21
C ALA A 51 2.73 -7.16 4.40
N VAL A 52 2.56 -7.25 3.08
CA VAL A 52 3.38 -8.09 2.19
C VAL A 52 4.74 -7.46 1.87
N ILE A 53 4.83 -6.13 1.74
CA ILE A 53 6.06 -5.46 1.28
C ILE A 53 7.32 -5.94 2.04
N PRO A 54 7.35 -5.96 3.39
CA PRO A 54 8.54 -6.37 4.12
C PRO A 54 8.96 -7.82 3.86
N PHE A 55 8.00 -8.72 3.63
CA PHE A 55 8.28 -10.14 3.34
C PHE A 55 8.76 -10.32 1.90
N SER A 56 8.06 -9.74 0.93
CA SER A 56 8.46 -9.84 -0.49
C SER A 56 9.83 -9.19 -0.75
N ALA A 57 10.16 -8.14 0.01
CA ALA A 57 11.45 -7.48 -0.07
C ALA A 57 12.56 -8.22 0.68
N ASP A 58 12.28 -9.26 1.47
CA ASP A 58 13.29 -9.92 2.32
C ASP A 58 13.93 -8.94 3.33
N CYS A 59 13.08 -8.12 3.98
CA CYS A 59 13.51 -7.21 5.04
C CYS A 59 13.94 -7.99 6.30
N LYS A 60 14.89 -7.43 7.05
CA LYS A 60 15.54 -8.11 8.19
C LYS A 60 14.57 -8.55 9.30
N ASP A 61 13.54 -7.76 9.57
CA ASP A 61 12.44 -8.11 10.48
C ASP A 61 11.09 -7.78 9.84
N ALA A 62 10.74 -8.59 8.84
CA ALA A 62 9.53 -8.40 8.04
C ALA A 62 8.25 -8.38 8.91
N ASN A 63 8.17 -9.25 9.92
CA ASN A 63 7.02 -9.32 10.82
C ASN A 63 6.83 -8.03 11.61
N ARG A 64 7.88 -7.52 12.27
CA ARG A 64 7.79 -6.28 13.05
C ARG A 64 7.48 -5.08 12.18
N THR A 65 8.09 -5.02 11.00
CA THR A 65 7.85 -3.93 10.04
C THR A 65 6.39 -3.94 9.57
N ALA A 66 5.88 -5.10 9.16
CA ALA A 66 4.51 -5.26 8.67
C ALA A 66 3.48 -4.88 9.75
N ILE A 67 3.63 -5.38 10.98
CA ILE A 67 2.65 -5.11 12.04
C ILE A 67 2.70 -3.64 12.48
N ALA A 68 3.89 -3.03 12.54
CA ALA A 68 4.03 -1.61 12.88
C ALA A 68 3.35 -0.72 11.83
N HIS A 69 3.58 -0.98 10.54
CA HIS A 69 2.94 -0.24 9.46
C HIS A 69 1.41 -0.44 9.43
N LEU A 70 0.93 -1.68 9.67
CA LEU A 70 -0.51 -1.96 9.77
C LEU A 70 -1.17 -1.24 10.96
N CYS A 71 -0.48 -1.14 12.10
CA CYS A 71 -0.98 -0.37 13.24
C CYS A 71 -1.14 1.12 12.90
N ILE A 72 -0.19 1.70 12.16
CA ILE A 72 -0.29 3.09 11.68
C ILE A 72 -1.48 3.25 10.73
N TYR A 73 -1.62 2.36 9.75
CA TYR A 73 -2.76 2.35 8.83
C TYR A 73 -4.11 2.23 9.55
N LEU A 74 -4.23 1.30 10.50
CA LEU A 74 -5.46 1.14 11.29
C LEU A 74 -5.75 2.37 12.16
N THR A 75 -4.71 3.00 12.70
CA THR A 75 -4.86 4.22 13.50
C THR A 75 -5.38 5.37 12.62
N GLU A 76 -4.89 5.48 11.38
CA GLU A 76 -5.39 6.45 10.38
C GLU A 76 -6.91 6.28 10.16
N ILE A 77 -7.35 5.07 9.78
CA ILE A 77 -8.77 4.82 9.46
C ILE A 77 -9.71 4.96 10.68
N LYS A 78 -9.19 4.79 11.90
CA LYS A 78 -9.98 4.96 13.15
C LYS A 78 -10.01 6.40 13.66
N GLY A 79 -9.47 7.37 12.92
CA GLY A 79 -9.63 8.80 13.21
C GLY A 79 -8.33 9.59 13.30
N PHE A 80 -7.17 8.97 13.11
CA PHE A 80 -5.88 9.67 13.06
C PHE A 80 -5.60 10.32 11.69
N GLN A 81 -6.53 10.21 10.75
CA GLN A 81 -6.43 10.73 9.38
C GLN A 81 -5.91 12.16 9.28
N LYS A 82 -6.32 13.09 10.17
CA LYS A 82 -5.88 14.50 10.09
C LYS A 82 -4.36 14.69 10.22
N TYR A 83 -3.65 13.73 10.83
CA TYR A 83 -2.19 13.79 10.99
C TYR A 83 -1.45 13.05 9.86
N CYS A 84 -2.16 12.21 9.10
CA CYS A 84 -1.63 11.51 7.94
C CYS A 84 -2.02 12.18 6.62
N ALA A 85 -3.05 13.02 6.63
CA ALA A 85 -3.57 13.69 5.45
C ALA A 85 -2.48 14.52 4.77
N HIS A 86 -2.45 14.44 3.44
CA HIS A 86 -1.56 15.26 2.63
C HIS A 86 -1.97 16.73 2.75
N ILE A 87 -1.01 17.61 3.02
CA ILE A 87 -1.23 19.05 3.10
C ILE A 87 -0.45 19.76 1.99
N SER A 88 -0.75 21.03 1.73
CA SER A 88 -0.10 21.79 0.65
C SER A 88 1.42 21.86 0.73
N SER A 89 2.02 21.80 1.93
CA SER A 89 3.48 21.75 2.07
C SER A 89 4.11 20.45 1.56
N ASP A 90 3.30 19.41 1.38
CA ASP A 90 3.74 18.07 0.97
C ASP A 90 3.70 17.89 -0.56
N ASP A 91 3.10 18.81 -1.30
CA ASP A 91 2.80 18.69 -2.73
C ASP A 91 3.96 18.28 -3.64
N LYS A 92 5.18 18.64 -3.23
CA LYS A 92 6.41 18.31 -3.97
C LYS A 92 6.78 16.82 -3.91
N ASN A 93 6.18 16.05 -3.00
CA ASN A 93 6.48 14.64 -2.79
C ASN A 93 5.20 13.82 -2.65
N LEU A 94 4.89 13.05 -3.69
CA LEU A 94 3.77 12.11 -3.74
C LEU A 94 3.74 11.14 -2.54
N PHE A 95 4.91 10.66 -2.09
CA PHE A 95 5.00 9.66 -1.03
C PHE A 95 4.89 10.24 0.37
N LYS A 96 4.69 11.55 0.52
CA LYS A 96 4.75 12.20 1.83
C LYS A 96 3.66 11.71 2.78
N ARG A 97 2.44 11.51 2.30
CA ARG A 97 1.35 10.86 3.06
C ARG A 97 1.70 9.43 3.49
N LEU A 98 2.47 8.71 2.68
CA LEU A 98 2.89 7.33 2.96
C LEU A 98 4.16 7.24 3.84
N SER A 99 4.77 8.37 4.20
CA SER A 99 6.07 8.40 4.88
C SER A 99 6.10 7.71 6.25
N LEU A 100 4.95 7.66 6.94
CA LEU A 100 4.83 6.97 8.23
C LEU A 100 4.91 5.45 8.11
N ILE A 101 4.68 4.90 6.92
CA ILE A 101 4.73 3.46 6.63
C ILE A 101 5.80 3.12 5.58
N SER A 102 6.78 4.00 5.39
CA SER A 102 7.84 3.84 4.39
C SER A 102 9.20 3.45 4.98
N ASN A 103 9.26 3.09 6.27
CA ASN A 103 10.51 2.75 6.95
C ASN A 103 10.74 1.24 6.93
N PHE A 104 11.74 0.78 6.19
CA PHE A 104 12.09 -0.63 6.06
C PHE A 104 13.54 -0.86 6.47
N GLU A 105 13.82 -1.90 7.26
CA GLU A 105 15.19 -2.28 7.61
C GLU A 105 15.70 -3.36 6.63
N GLY A 106 16.63 -2.96 5.77
CA GLY A 106 17.17 -3.83 4.72
C GLY A 106 16.17 -4.09 3.60
N GLY A 107 16.29 -5.27 2.99
CA GLY A 107 15.42 -5.70 1.89
C GLY A 107 15.83 -5.21 0.50
N LYS A 108 15.16 -5.76 -0.50
CA LYS A 108 15.35 -5.50 -1.93
C LYS A 108 14.62 -4.21 -2.30
N GLN A 109 15.38 -3.14 -2.42
CA GLN A 109 14.86 -1.80 -2.71
C GLN A 109 13.85 -1.75 -3.88
N PRO A 110 14.06 -2.42 -5.03
CA PRO A 110 13.09 -2.39 -6.12
C PRO A 110 11.71 -2.97 -5.75
N ILE A 111 11.65 -3.95 -4.84
CA ILE A 111 10.40 -4.56 -4.37
C ILE A 111 9.67 -3.62 -3.41
N ILE A 112 10.43 -2.96 -2.52
CA ILE A 112 9.90 -1.94 -1.62
C ILE A 112 9.29 -0.80 -2.44
N GLU A 113 10.02 -0.28 -3.43
CA GLU A 113 9.56 0.79 -4.32
C GLU A 113 8.31 0.40 -5.09
N LYS A 114 8.26 -0.82 -5.66
CA LYS A 114 7.04 -1.35 -6.29
C LYS A 114 5.85 -1.32 -5.33
N GLY A 115 6.04 -1.78 -4.10
CA GLY A 115 5.01 -1.76 -3.06
C GLY A 115 4.53 -0.36 -2.69
N MET A 116 5.45 0.57 -2.50
CA MET A 116 5.12 1.97 -2.21
C MET A 116 4.43 2.65 -3.39
N ASN A 117 4.81 2.30 -4.62
CA ASN A 117 4.14 2.77 -5.83
C ASN A 117 2.69 2.25 -5.91
N LEU A 118 2.44 0.97 -5.61
CA LEU A 118 1.08 0.42 -5.51
C LEU A 118 0.22 1.19 -4.49
N LEU A 119 0.77 1.47 -3.30
CA LEU A 119 0.07 2.26 -2.29
C LEU A 119 -0.19 3.70 -2.77
N SER A 120 0.77 4.32 -3.45
CA SER A 120 0.61 5.66 -4.01
C SER A 120 -0.42 5.71 -5.13
N TYR A 121 -0.54 4.64 -5.92
CA TYR A 121 -1.55 4.49 -6.95
C TYR A 121 -2.96 4.46 -6.33
N ILE A 122 -3.18 3.60 -5.33
CA ILE A 122 -4.47 3.52 -4.60
C ILE A 122 -4.82 4.89 -3.99
N MET A 123 -3.84 5.57 -3.41
CA MET A 123 -4.03 6.91 -2.85
C MET A 123 -4.40 7.94 -3.93
N LEU A 124 -3.75 7.91 -5.09
CA LEU A 124 -4.03 8.82 -6.21
C LEU A 124 -5.45 8.59 -6.76
N GLU A 125 -5.85 7.33 -6.94
CA GLU A 125 -7.21 6.98 -7.36
C GLU A 125 -8.24 7.50 -6.36
N HIS A 126 -7.99 7.36 -5.06
CA HIS A 126 -8.90 7.89 -4.05
C HIS A 126 -9.03 9.41 -4.13
N TYR A 127 -7.93 10.16 -4.28
CA TYR A 127 -8.02 11.61 -4.50
C TYR A 127 -8.80 11.95 -5.76
N HIS A 128 -8.67 11.17 -6.83
CA HIS A 128 -9.40 11.39 -8.06
C HIS A 128 -10.91 11.18 -7.86
N GLU A 129 -11.30 10.07 -7.22
CA GLU A 129 -12.69 9.74 -6.89
C GLU A 129 -13.34 10.77 -5.96
N THR A 130 -12.59 11.31 -4.99
CA THR A 130 -13.12 12.24 -4.00
C THR A 130 -13.06 13.71 -4.41
N CYS A 131 -12.53 14.05 -5.61
CA CYS A 131 -12.35 15.44 -6.04
C CYS A 131 -13.59 16.32 -5.84
N GLU A 132 -14.77 15.87 -6.29
CA GLU A 132 -16.01 16.65 -6.16
C GLU A 132 -16.50 16.76 -4.72
N HIS A 133 -16.32 15.71 -3.92
CA HIS A 133 -16.67 15.73 -2.50
C HIS A 133 -15.77 16.71 -1.74
N ASP A 134 -14.46 16.63 -1.96
CA ASP A 134 -13.46 17.44 -1.26
C ASP A 134 -13.65 18.92 -1.60
N ARG A 135 -13.91 19.25 -2.87
CA ARG A 135 -14.19 20.62 -3.31
C ARG A 135 -15.43 21.21 -2.62
N LYS A 136 -16.50 20.41 -2.48
CA LYS A 136 -17.76 20.87 -1.84
C LYS A 136 -17.62 21.09 -0.34
N ASN A 137 -16.72 20.37 0.32
CA ASN A 137 -16.55 20.38 1.77
C ASN A 137 -15.30 21.17 2.22
N ASP A 138 -14.65 21.91 1.32
CA ASP A 138 -13.42 22.68 1.59
C ASP A 138 -12.29 21.81 2.20
N ILE A 139 -12.19 20.57 1.73
CA ILE A 139 -11.13 19.62 2.10
C ILE A 139 -10.01 19.74 1.07
N TYR A 140 -8.77 19.87 1.56
CA TYR A 140 -7.62 19.94 0.68
C TYR A 140 -7.45 18.65 -0.15
N ASN A 141 -7.36 18.81 -1.46
CA ASN A 141 -7.05 17.74 -2.40
C ASN A 141 -6.07 18.28 -3.46
N PRO A 142 -4.90 17.64 -3.64
CA PRO A 142 -3.85 18.16 -4.52
C PRO A 142 -4.22 18.17 -6.01
N LEU A 143 -5.20 17.37 -6.42
CA LEU A 143 -5.74 17.40 -7.79
C LEU A 143 -6.65 18.63 -7.99
N ASN A 144 -7.51 18.94 -7.01
CA ASN A 144 -8.35 20.15 -7.05
C ASN A 144 -7.51 21.44 -6.99
N ALA A 145 -6.42 21.42 -6.23
CA ALA A 145 -5.48 22.54 -6.15
C ALA A 145 -4.69 22.76 -7.47
N GLY A 146 -4.75 21.80 -8.40
CA GLY A 146 -4.00 21.84 -9.66
C GLY A 146 -2.50 21.55 -9.49
N THR A 147 -2.03 21.24 -8.28
CA THR A 147 -0.62 20.94 -8.02
C THR A 147 -0.24 19.59 -8.60
N TRP A 148 -1.16 18.63 -8.60
CA TRP A 148 -0.97 17.31 -9.16
C TRP A 148 -1.76 17.16 -10.47
N ASN A 149 -1.10 16.59 -11.48
CA ASN A 149 -1.77 16.17 -12.72
C ASN A 149 -2.06 14.67 -12.65
N TYR A 150 -3.34 14.31 -12.54
CA TYR A 150 -3.78 12.93 -12.39
C TYR A 150 -3.23 12.01 -13.50
N CYS A 151 -3.45 12.37 -14.77
CA CYS A 151 -3.04 11.53 -15.90
C CYS A 151 -1.52 11.30 -15.93
N LEU A 152 -0.73 12.36 -15.75
CA LEU A 152 0.73 12.25 -15.76
C LEU A 152 1.26 11.41 -14.59
N LEU A 153 0.73 11.63 -13.38
CA LEU A 153 1.13 10.86 -12.21
C LEU A 153 0.74 9.39 -12.34
N LYS A 154 -0.49 9.12 -12.77
CA LYS A 154 -0.99 7.76 -12.99
C LYS A 154 -0.10 6.97 -13.94
N THR A 155 0.16 7.51 -15.13
CA THR A 155 1.04 6.86 -16.12
C THR A 155 2.46 6.67 -15.59
N SER A 156 2.99 7.65 -14.84
CA SER A 156 4.32 7.52 -14.23
C SER A 156 4.36 6.40 -13.20
N ILE A 157 3.38 6.31 -12.31
CA ILE A 157 3.30 5.30 -11.25
C ILE A 157 3.11 3.91 -11.87
N GLU A 158 2.21 3.76 -12.84
CA GLU A 158 1.97 2.49 -13.55
C GLU A 158 3.26 1.99 -14.22
N LYS A 159 4.04 2.87 -14.82
CA LYS A 159 5.34 2.51 -15.40
C LYS A 159 6.28 1.95 -14.33
N GLU A 160 6.42 2.63 -13.20
CA GLU A 160 7.31 2.16 -12.12
C GLU A 160 6.84 0.84 -11.51
N ILE A 161 5.53 0.62 -11.37
CA ILE A 161 4.99 -0.65 -10.89
C ILE A 161 5.33 -1.79 -11.86
N ASN A 162 5.23 -1.55 -13.17
CA ASN A 162 5.46 -2.58 -14.20
C ASN A 162 6.95 -2.85 -14.47
N ASN A 163 7.86 -1.99 -14.01
CA ASN A 163 9.31 -2.17 -14.19
C ASN A 163 9.89 -3.31 -13.34
N VAL A 164 9.20 -3.76 -12.30
CA VAL A 164 9.67 -4.76 -11.35
C VAL A 164 8.68 -5.90 -11.26
N TYR A 165 9.11 -7.14 -11.51
CA TYR A 165 8.27 -8.32 -11.34
C TYR A 165 8.26 -8.79 -9.88
N CYS A 166 7.08 -8.97 -9.30
CA CYS A 166 6.91 -9.52 -7.96
C CYS A 166 5.54 -10.19 -7.85
N PRO A 167 5.44 -11.52 -8.03
CA PRO A 167 4.16 -12.23 -8.19
C PRO A 167 3.11 -11.91 -7.12
N ILE A 168 3.54 -11.81 -5.86
CA ILE A 168 2.64 -11.56 -4.73
C ILE A 168 2.07 -10.15 -4.80
N LEU A 169 2.92 -9.14 -5.03
CA LEU A 169 2.47 -7.76 -5.20
C LEU A 169 1.68 -7.57 -6.50
N ASP A 170 2.05 -8.28 -7.57
CA ASP A 170 1.32 -8.29 -8.84
C ASP A 170 -0.09 -8.84 -8.67
N SER A 171 -0.28 -9.89 -7.84
CA SER A 171 -1.60 -10.45 -7.53
C SER A 171 -2.51 -9.52 -6.72
N LEU A 172 -1.94 -8.49 -6.09
CA LEU A 172 -2.64 -7.49 -5.30
C LEU A 172 -2.85 -6.18 -6.08
N GLY A 173 -2.12 -5.96 -7.17
CA GLY A 173 -2.25 -4.81 -8.04
C GLY A 173 -3.45 -4.95 -8.98
N TYR A 174 -4.11 -3.83 -9.26
CA TYR A 174 -5.15 -3.75 -10.29
C TYR A 174 -4.53 -3.34 -11.62
N PHE A 175 -3.99 -4.31 -12.38
CA PHE A 175 -3.58 -4.09 -13.77
C PHE A 175 -3.93 -5.33 -14.61
#